data_AF-A0A133XU83-F1
#
_entry.id   AF-A0A133XU83-F1
#
_cell.length_a   1.000
_cell.length_b   1.000
_cell.length_c   1.000
_cell.angle_alpha   90.00
_cell.angle_beta   90.00
_cell.angle_gamma   90.00
#
_symmetry.space_group_name_H-M   'P 1'
#
loop_
_entity.id
_entity.type
_entity.pdbx_description
1 polymer ?
#
loop_
_entity_poly.entity_id
_entity_poly.type
_entity_poly.pdbx_seq_one_letter_code
_entity_poly.pdbx_strand_id
1 'polypeptide(L)'
;MQTFDEELDQIRQNLATASLEKAGLHGVYQQATCQLADQLYESVKNGRGVWLWGLPGRGKTYTAAAIVKRYVDKAQNAKLVSVIDLLNNLKEGFNKTNYFDLAGLYKLDLLVLDDVGCEKSTSWSQEVLTGLVDKRINLQKPTIYTSNYRLKDALRVWQPMSAKRFASRVAGSCDFIEITADHDLRIKHGNPRAFFICCTLSSGHEGFRQQSIEEKPLNNTQNQSVYQEEGN
;
A
#
# COMPACT_ATOMS: atom_id res chain seq x y z
N MET A 1 -4.59 -36.73 28.30
CA MET A 1 -4.05 -36.67 26.93
C MET A 1 -4.73 -35.54 26.14
N GLN A 2 -6.07 -35.45 26.13
CA GLN A 2 -6.81 -34.34 25.47
C GLN A 2 -6.43 -32.93 25.94
N THR A 3 -6.12 -32.72 27.23
CA THR A 3 -5.87 -31.38 27.79
C THR A 3 -4.57 -30.73 27.30
N PHE A 4 -3.55 -31.51 26.95
CA PHE A 4 -2.25 -30.98 26.51
C PHE A 4 -2.30 -30.53 25.04
N ASP A 5 -3.00 -31.28 24.20
CA ASP A 5 -3.20 -30.91 22.80
C ASP A 5 -4.01 -29.59 22.69
N GLU A 6 -5.03 -29.43 23.54
CA GLU A 6 -5.81 -28.18 23.65
C GLU A 6 -4.97 -26.98 24.08
N GLU A 7 -4.09 -27.15 25.09
CA GLU A 7 -3.18 -26.09 25.54
C GLU A 7 -2.19 -25.67 24.44
N LEU A 8 -1.61 -26.64 23.72
CA LEU A 8 -0.68 -26.36 22.62
C LEU A 8 -1.36 -25.61 21.47
N ASP A 9 -2.58 -25.99 21.12
CA ASP A 9 -3.33 -25.32 20.07
C ASP A 9 -3.70 -23.89 20.49
N GLN A 10 -4.06 -23.68 21.75
CA GLN A 10 -4.30 -22.33 22.27
C GLN A 10 -3.03 -21.45 22.19
N ILE A 11 -1.87 -22.00 22.54
CA ILE A 11 -0.58 -21.27 22.45
C ILE A 11 -0.28 -20.90 20.99
N ARG A 12 -0.47 -21.85 20.05
CA ARG A 12 -0.26 -21.59 18.62
C ARG A 12 -1.18 -20.51 18.09
N GLN A 13 -2.46 -20.54 18.46
CA GLN A 13 -3.44 -19.51 18.06
C GLN A 13 -3.07 -18.13 18.62
N ASN A 14 -2.63 -18.07 19.87
CA ASN A 14 -2.19 -16.82 20.50
C ASN A 14 -0.95 -16.24 19.80
N LEU A 15 0.04 -17.08 19.49
CA LEU A 15 1.25 -16.66 18.77
C LEU A 15 0.96 -16.21 17.33
N ALA A 16 0.06 -16.91 16.63
CA ALA A 16 -0.37 -16.53 15.29
C ALA A 16 -1.06 -15.16 15.31
N THR A 17 -2.00 -14.95 16.24
CA THR A 17 -2.70 -13.68 16.41
C THR A 17 -1.73 -12.54 16.72
N ALA A 18 -0.83 -12.72 17.68
CA ALA A 18 0.18 -11.72 18.02
C ALA A 18 1.11 -11.39 16.84
N SER A 19 1.42 -12.37 15.98
CA SER A 19 2.23 -12.15 14.78
C SER A 19 1.51 -11.30 13.75
N LEU A 20 0.21 -11.54 13.55
CA LEU A 20 -0.64 -10.72 12.67
C LEU A 20 -0.79 -9.30 13.20
N GLU A 21 -1.01 -9.13 14.50
CA GLU A 21 -1.10 -7.80 15.13
C GLU A 21 0.20 -7.01 15.01
N LYS A 22 1.34 -7.66 15.21
CA LYS A 22 2.66 -7.03 15.01
C LYS A 22 2.88 -6.59 13.55
N ALA A 23 2.29 -7.31 12.60
CA ALA A 23 2.28 -6.95 11.19
C ALA A 23 1.27 -5.84 10.85
N GLY A 24 0.53 -5.29 11.83
CA GLY A 24 -0.47 -4.24 11.61
C GLY A 24 -1.83 -4.76 11.16
N LEU A 25 -2.08 -6.07 11.27
CA LEU A 25 -3.38 -6.67 10.96
C LEU A 25 -4.21 -6.79 12.22
N HIS A 26 -5.22 -5.93 12.34
CA HIS A 26 -6.14 -5.90 13.47
C HIS A 26 -7.58 -6.17 13.02
N GLY A 27 -8.38 -6.74 13.92
CA GLY A 27 -9.80 -6.99 13.69
C GLY A 27 -10.04 -7.80 12.41
N VAL A 28 -10.82 -7.24 11.49
CA VAL A 28 -11.22 -7.95 10.25
C VAL A 28 -10.06 -8.24 9.30
N TYR A 29 -8.96 -7.51 9.41
CA TYR A 29 -7.79 -7.73 8.56
C TYR A 29 -7.00 -8.99 8.92
N GLN A 30 -7.15 -9.52 10.14
CA GLN A 30 -6.56 -10.81 10.53
C GLN A 30 -7.18 -11.98 9.76
N GLN A 31 -8.41 -11.81 9.28
CA GLN A 31 -9.16 -12.79 8.50
C GLN A 31 -9.19 -12.42 7.01
N ALA A 32 -8.29 -11.54 6.57
CA ALA A 32 -8.28 -11.06 5.19
C ALA A 32 -8.01 -12.19 4.20
N THR A 33 -8.93 -12.40 3.27
CA THR A 33 -8.79 -13.35 2.16
C THR A 33 -9.31 -12.71 0.88
N CYS A 34 -8.56 -12.80 -0.23
CA CYS A 34 -8.94 -12.13 -1.47
C CYS A 34 -8.32 -12.84 -2.67
N GLN A 35 -9.14 -13.16 -3.68
CA GLN A 35 -8.65 -13.81 -4.90
C GLN A 35 -7.65 -12.93 -5.66
N LEU A 36 -7.85 -11.61 -5.67
CA LEU A 36 -6.89 -10.67 -6.25
C LEU A 36 -5.55 -10.68 -5.49
N ALA A 37 -5.58 -10.82 -4.17
CA ALA A 37 -4.36 -10.96 -3.38
C ALA A 37 -3.58 -12.22 -3.78
N ASP A 38 -4.27 -13.34 -4.05
CA ASP A 38 -3.63 -14.57 -4.51
C ASP A 38 -2.98 -14.42 -5.89
N GLN A 39 -3.63 -13.69 -6.81
CA GLN A 39 -3.08 -13.40 -8.14
C GLN A 39 -1.84 -12.50 -8.06
N LEU A 40 -1.88 -11.47 -7.21
CA LEU A 40 -0.78 -10.51 -7.05
C LEU A 40 0.40 -11.10 -6.26
N TYR A 41 0.16 -12.11 -5.43
CA TYR A 41 1.15 -12.64 -4.49
C TYR A 41 2.46 -13.05 -5.17
N GLU A 42 2.41 -13.75 -6.31
CA GLU A 42 3.65 -14.21 -6.99
C GLU A 42 4.45 -13.04 -7.57
N SER A 43 3.79 -12.02 -8.14
CA SER A 43 4.47 -10.80 -8.61
C SER A 43 5.15 -10.08 -7.45
N VAL A 44 4.43 -9.93 -6.33
CA VAL A 44 4.94 -9.29 -5.11
C VAL A 44 6.12 -10.04 -4.52
N LYS A 45 6.01 -11.37 -4.43
CA LYS A 45 7.08 -12.25 -3.95
C LYS A 45 8.36 -12.13 -4.79
N ASN A 46 8.22 -11.87 -6.10
CA ASN A 46 9.34 -11.65 -7.00
C ASN A 46 9.90 -10.22 -6.98
N GLY A 47 9.50 -9.41 -5.99
CA GLY A 47 10.06 -8.08 -5.75
C GLY A 47 9.29 -6.94 -6.40
N ARG A 48 8.17 -7.21 -7.08
CA ARG A 48 7.36 -6.18 -7.74
C ARG A 48 6.39 -5.53 -6.75
N GLY A 49 6.34 -4.21 -6.70
CA GLY A 49 5.36 -3.49 -5.90
C GLY A 49 3.98 -3.47 -6.55
N VAL A 50 2.98 -2.96 -5.82
CA VAL A 50 1.63 -2.77 -6.37
C VAL A 50 1.04 -1.45 -5.88
N TRP A 51 0.50 -0.66 -6.79
CA TRP A 51 -0.32 0.50 -6.48
C TRP A 51 -1.81 0.12 -6.62
N LEU A 52 -2.46 -0.15 -5.50
CA LEU A 52 -3.90 -0.42 -5.40
C LEU A 52 -4.66 0.89 -5.26
N TRP A 53 -5.51 1.21 -6.22
CA TRP A 53 -6.29 2.45 -6.17
C TRP A 53 -7.75 2.27 -6.56
N GLY A 54 -8.59 3.25 -6.26
CA GLY A 54 -10.02 3.21 -6.51
C GLY A 54 -10.80 3.91 -5.41
N LEU A 55 -12.12 3.94 -5.53
CA LEU A 55 -12.98 4.66 -4.57
C LEU A 55 -12.86 4.10 -3.13
N PRO A 56 -13.28 4.87 -2.10
CA PRO A 56 -13.39 4.37 -0.73
C PRO A 56 -14.30 3.14 -0.65
N GLY A 57 -14.03 2.26 0.33
CA GLY A 57 -14.89 1.11 0.60
C GLY A 57 -14.81 -0.05 -0.40
N ARG A 58 -13.88 -0.03 -1.35
CA ARG A 58 -13.75 -1.08 -2.39
C ARG A 58 -12.85 -2.26 -2.03
N GLY A 59 -12.21 -2.24 -0.87
CA GLY A 59 -11.38 -3.37 -0.40
C GLY A 59 -9.89 -3.31 -0.71
N LYS A 60 -9.34 -2.12 -1.00
CA LYS A 60 -7.89 -1.92 -1.24
C LYS A 60 -7.03 -2.39 -0.07
N THR A 61 -7.27 -1.83 1.12
CA THR A 61 -6.57 -2.20 2.36
C THR A 61 -6.80 -3.67 2.71
N TYR A 62 -8.00 -4.20 2.49
CA TYR A 62 -8.31 -5.61 2.75
C TYR A 62 -7.53 -6.55 1.81
N THR A 63 -7.40 -6.21 0.53
CA THR A 63 -6.57 -6.93 -0.44
C THR A 63 -5.10 -6.89 -0.02
N ALA A 64 -4.57 -5.72 0.34
CA ALA A 64 -3.20 -5.59 0.83
C ALA A 64 -2.96 -6.38 2.13
N ALA A 65 -3.93 -6.36 3.05
CA ALA A 65 -3.92 -7.13 4.29
C ALA A 65 -3.87 -8.64 4.02
N ALA A 66 -4.61 -9.14 3.03
CA ALA A 66 -4.57 -10.55 2.65
C ALA A 66 -3.18 -10.98 2.16
N ILE A 67 -2.47 -10.11 1.42
CA ILE A 67 -1.08 -10.37 1.00
C ILE A 67 -0.15 -10.36 2.21
N VAL A 68 -0.26 -9.38 3.11
CA VAL A 68 0.54 -9.32 4.35
C VAL A 68 0.32 -10.55 5.21
N LYS A 69 -0.94 -10.97 5.40
CA LYS A 69 -1.29 -12.18 6.14
C LYS A 69 -0.58 -13.39 5.55
N ARG A 70 -0.58 -13.54 4.23
CA ARG A 70 0.09 -14.64 3.52
C ARG A 70 1.61 -14.65 3.70
N TYR A 71 2.26 -13.49 3.88
CA TYR A 71 3.66 -13.41 4.26
C TYR A 71 3.88 -13.84 5.71
N VAL A 72 3.05 -13.36 6.64
CA VAL A 72 3.13 -13.70 8.07
C VAL A 72 2.90 -15.20 8.31
N ASP A 73 1.90 -15.79 7.64
CA ASP A 73 1.59 -17.22 7.70
C ASP A 73 2.78 -18.09 7.21
N LYS A 74 3.69 -17.51 6.40
CA LYS A 74 4.93 -18.14 5.94
C LYS A 74 6.17 -17.75 6.75
N ALA A 75 5.97 -17.17 7.93
CA ALA A 75 7.03 -16.65 8.81
C ALA A 75 7.95 -15.62 8.15
N GLN A 76 7.45 -14.86 7.17
CA GLN A 76 8.18 -13.76 6.53
C GLN A 76 7.80 -12.43 7.17
N ASN A 77 8.73 -11.47 7.20
CA ASN A 77 8.51 -10.21 7.88
C ASN A 77 7.74 -9.24 6.99
N ALA A 78 6.45 -9.05 7.27
CA ALA A 78 5.60 -8.10 6.56
C ALA A 78 4.96 -7.10 7.53
N LYS A 79 4.64 -5.91 7.02
CA LYS A 79 3.93 -4.89 7.81
C LYS A 79 2.96 -4.08 6.96
N LEU A 80 1.77 -3.85 7.49
CA LEU A 80 0.82 -2.85 7.03
C LEU A 80 0.86 -1.66 7.98
N VAL A 81 1.01 -0.46 7.43
CA VAL A 81 1.00 0.77 8.21
C VAL A 81 0.30 1.88 7.44
N SER A 82 -0.54 2.64 8.14
CA SER A 82 -1.08 3.90 7.63
C SER A 82 0.06 4.89 7.40
N VAL A 83 0.08 5.56 6.26
CA VAL A 83 1.09 6.60 5.97
C VAL A 83 1.05 7.71 7.02
N ILE A 84 -0.14 8.11 7.47
CA ILE A 84 -0.31 9.15 8.49
C ILE A 84 0.32 8.70 9.81
N ASP A 85 0.04 7.46 10.25
CA ASP A 85 0.56 6.94 11.51
C ASP A 85 2.08 6.74 11.44
N LEU A 86 2.60 6.26 10.30
CA LEU A 86 4.03 6.16 10.05
C LEU A 86 4.72 7.52 10.22
N LEU A 87 4.20 8.55 9.55
CA LEU A 87 4.77 9.90 9.60
C LEU A 87 4.67 10.52 10.99
N ASN A 88 3.55 10.33 11.71
CA ASN A 88 3.40 10.83 13.07
C ASN A 88 4.38 10.14 14.03
N ASN A 89 4.49 8.81 13.97
CA ASN A 89 5.43 8.04 14.79
C ASN A 89 6.89 8.44 14.53
N LEU A 90 7.24 8.70 13.27
CA LEU A 90 8.57 9.22 12.92
C LEU A 90 8.81 10.60 13.52
N LYS A 91 7.85 11.54 13.42
CA LYS A 91 7.97 12.87 14.04
C LYS A 91 8.14 12.80 15.55
N GLU A 92 7.35 11.97 16.22
CA GLU A 92 7.44 11.78 17.66
C GLU A 92 8.78 11.14 18.07
N GLY A 93 9.27 10.18 17.30
CA GLY A 93 10.56 9.52 17.48
C GLY A 93 11.78 10.41 17.18
N PHE A 94 11.61 11.53 16.47
CA PHE A 94 12.66 12.56 16.39
C PHE A 94 12.72 13.43 17.65
N ASN A 95 11.59 13.62 18.33
CA ASN A 95 11.49 14.47 19.54
C ASN A 95 11.84 13.74 20.83
N LYS A 96 11.76 12.40 20.84
CA LYS A 96 12.24 11.54 21.93
C LYS A 96 13.51 10.86 21.43
N THR A 97 14.51 10.62 22.27
CA THR A 97 15.77 9.92 21.93
C THR A 97 15.60 8.48 21.41
N ASN A 98 14.37 8.03 21.16
CA ASN A 98 14.03 6.77 20.53
C ASN A 98 13.80 6.98 19.03
N TYR A 99 14.87 6.78 18.27
CA TYR A 99 14.85 6.66 16.81
C TYR A 99 13.77 5.65 16.40
N PHE A 100 12.60 6.11 15.93
CA PHE A 100 11.69 5.19 15.26
C PHE A 100 12.43 4.68 14.03
N ASP A 101 12.78 3.40 14.06
CA ASP A 101 13.82 2.86 13.21
C ASP A 101 13.30 2.63 11.78
N LEU A 102 13.51 3.62 10.91
CA LEU A 102 13.38 3.46 9.47
C LEU A 102 14.14 2.22 8.97
N ALA A 103 15.24 1.82 9.62
CA ALA A 103 15.98 0.62 9.25
C ALA A 103 15.17 -0.67 9.50
N GLY A 104 14.27 -0.68 10.48
CA GLY A 104 13.31 -1.76 10.68
C GLY A 104 12.40 -1.93 9.46
N LEU A 105 11.94 -0.82 8.87
CA LEU A 105 11.09 -0.86 7.67
C LEU A 105 11.84 -1.30 6.43
N TYR A 106 13.15 -1.05 6.33
CA TYR A 106 13.96 -1.51 5.21
C TYR A 106 14.18 -3.03 5.21
N LYS A 107 14.15 -3.66 6.39
CA LYS A 107 14.38 -5.11 6.56
C LYS A 107 13.16 -5.96 6.24
N LEU A 108 11.97 -5.36 6.17
CA LEU A 108 10.72 -6.08 5.88
C LEU A 108 10.73 -6.67 4.47
N ASP A 109 10.37 -7.94 4.37
CA ASP A 109 10.13 -8.65 3.11
C ASP A 109 8.97 -8.05 2.32
N LEU A 110 7.98 -7.47 3.02
CA LEU A 110 6.88 -6.72 2.42
C LEU A 110 6.49 -5.54 3.31
N LEU A 111 6.27 -4.39 2.69
CA LEU A 111 5.68 -3.22 3.34
C LEU A 111 4.43 -2.78 2.59
N VAL A 112 3.34 -2.58 3.30
CA VAL A 112 2.14 -1.91 2.79
C VAL A 112 2.09 -0.51 3.40
N LEU A 113 2.03 0.50 2.54
CA LEU A 113 1.74 1.88 2.88
C LEU A 113 0.27 2.16 2.55
N ASP A 114 -0.56 2.25 3.59
CA ASP A 114 -2.00 2.41 3.46
C ASP A 114 -2.40 3.90 3.40
N ASP A 115 -3.37 4.21 2.54
CA ASP A 115 -3.97 5.53 2.30
C ASP A 115 -2.96 6.63 1.91
N VAL A 116 -2.11 6.34 0.92
CA VAL A 116 -1.21 7.32 0.29
C VAL A 116 -2.02 8.40 -0.43
N GLY A 117 -1.65 9.66 -0.22
CA GLY A 117 -2.32 10.84 -0.76
C GLY A 117 -3.39 11.43 0.17
N CYS A 118 -3.61 10.82 1.35
CA CYS A 118 -4.47 11.37 2.40
C CYS A 118 -3.67 12.14 3.46
N GLU A 119 -2.33 12.07 3.43
CA GLU A 119 -1.45 12.76 4.38
C GLU A 119 -1.36 14.27 4.14
N LYS A 120 -1.02 15.02 5.19
CA LYS A 120 -0.59 16.42 5.04
C LYS A 120 0.76 16.44 4.32
N SER A 121 0.75 16.85 3.05
CA SER A 121 1.94 16.89 2.20
C SER A 121 2.87 18.05 2.57
N THR A 122 3.72 17.84 3.58
CA THR A 122 4.83 18.74 3.92
C THR A 122 6.12 18.32 3.21
N SER A 123 7.08 19.24 3.02
CA SER A 123 8.40 18.91 2.42
C SER A 123 9.06 17.71 3.09
N TRP A 124 9.05 17.69 4.43
CA TRP A 124 9.57 16.59 5.23
C TRP A 124 8.85 15.25 4.93
N SER A 125 7.51 15.24 4.85
CA SER A 125 6.77 14.00 4.56
C SER A 125 7.09 13.43 3.18
N GLN A 126 7.23 14.31 2.19
CA GLN A 126 7.56 13.93 0.81
C GLN A 126 8.98 13.36 0.74
N GLU A 127 9.94 13.97 1.44
CA GLU A 127 11.33 13.49 1.53
C GLU A 127 11.42 12.12 2.20
N VAL A 128 10.75 11.95 3.34
CA VAL A 128 10.71 10.67 4.08
C VAL A 128 10.13 9.56 3.22
N LEU A 129 8.96 9.80 2.61
CA LEU A 129 8.31 8.80 1.76
C LEU A 129 9.15 8.48 0.51
N THR A 130 9.71 9.48 -0.15
CA THR A 130 10.58 9.27 -1.32
C THR A 130 11.82 8.49 -0.95
N GLY A 131 12.48 8.82 0.17
CA GLY A 131 13.67 8.11 0.66
C GLY A 131 13.37 6.66 1.06
N LEU A 132 12.24 6.43 1.73
CA LEU A 132 11.80 5.08 2.11
C LEU A 132 11.59 4.20 0.88
N VAL A 133 10.87 4.71 -0.12
CA VAL A 133 10.60 3.98 -1.37
C VAL A 133 11.89 3.73 -2.14
N ASP A 134 12.74 4.74 -2.28
CA ASP A 134 14.05 4.60 -2.94
C ASP A 134 14.90 3.51 -2.30
N LYS A 135 15.02 3.52 -0.98
CA LYS A 135 15.82 2.54 -0.25
C LYS A 135 15.28 1.12 -0.42
N ARG A 136 13.97 0.93 -0.37
CA ARG A 136 13.34 -0.39 -0.54
C ARG A 136 13.50 -0.94 -1.96
N ILE A 137 13.36 -0.08 -2.98
CA ILE A 137 13.63 -0.46 -4.38
C ILE A 137 15.09 -0.91 -4.53
N ASN A 138 16.04 -0.15 -3.99
CA ASN A 138 17.47 -0.50 -4.04
C ASN A 138 17.79 -1.82 -3.32
N LEU A 139 17.00 -2.19 -2.31
CA LEU A 139 17.10 -3.46 -1.59
C LEU A 139 16.25 -4.59 -2.21
N GLN A 140 15.60 -4.34 -3.35
CA GLN A 140 14.66 -5.27 -4.01
C GLN A 140 13.56 -5.77 -3.07
N LYS A 141 13.11 -4.90 -2.15
CA LYS A 141 12.01 -5.20 -1.22
C LYS A 141 10.71 -4.60 -1.74
N PRO A 142 9.70 -5.42 -2.09
CA PRO A 142 8.45 -4.95 -2.68
C PRO A 142 7.68 -4.07 -1.71
N THR A 143 6.99 -3.06 -2.25
CA THR A 143 6.10 -2.19 -1.46
C THR A 143 4.74 -2.13 -2.15
N ILE A 144 3.68 -2.33 -1.36
CA ILE A 144 2.30 -2.15 -1.81
C ILE A 144 1.82 -0.80 -1.28
N TYR A 145 1.08 -0.09 -2.11
CA TYR A 145 0.50 1.20 -1.80
C TYR A 145 -1.00 1.08 -1.97
N THR A 146 -1.79 1.62 -1.04
CA THR A 146 -3.21 1.83 -1.26
C THR A 146 -3.48 3.33 -1.38
N SER A 147 -4.40 3.71 -2.28
CA SER A 147 -4.79 5.12 -2.43
C SER A 147 -6.23 5.24 -2.90
N ASN A 148 -6.90 6.34 -2.55
CA ASN A 148 -8.18 6.69 -3.17
C ASN A 148 -8.02 7.31 -4.57
N TYR A 149 -6.78 7.52 -5.01
CA TYR A 149 -6.45 8.26 -6.22
C TYR A 149 -5.47 7.47 -7.10
N ARG A 150 -5.48 7.78 -8.40
CA ARG A 150 -4.38 7.38 -9.27
C ARG A 150 -3.09 8.02 -8.76
N LEU A 151 -1.94 7.40 -9.06
CA LEU A 151 -0.63 7.89 -8.62
C LEU A 151 -0.42 9.38 -8.91
N LYS A 152 -0.75 9.84 -10.12
CA LYS A 152 -0.62 11.26 -10.50
C LYS A 152 -1.48 12.17 -9.62
N ASP A 153 -2.70 11.74 -9.32
CA ASP A 153 -3.67 12.53 -8.57
C ASP A 153 -3.36 12.53 -7.06
N ALA A 154 -2.86 11.41 -6.53
CA ALA A 154 -2.39 11.29 -5.15
C ALA A 154 -1.24 12.27 -4.83
N LEU A 155 -0.42 12.58 -5.83
CA LEU A 155 0.75 13.45 -5.70
C LEU A 155 0.48 14.90 -6.14
N ARG A 156 -0.77 15.28 -6.43
CA ARG A 156 -1.10 16.61 -6.98
C ARG A 156 -0.65 17.76 -6.08
N VAL A 157 -0.70 17.56 -4.77
CA VAL A 157 -0.32 18.56 -3.76
C VAL A 157 1.15 18.48 -3.34
N TRP A 158 1.92 17.55 -3.90
CA TRP A 158 3.34 17.41 -3.62
C TRP A 158 4.16 18.45 -4.39
N GLN A 159 5.36 18.77 -3.89
CA GLN A 159 6.27 19.63 -4.64
C GLN A 159 6.64 18.98 -5.98
N PRO A 160 6.74 19.72 -7.10
CA PRO A 160 6.84 19.14 -8.43
C PRO A 160 7.98 18.12 -8.59
N MET A 161 9.16 18.41 -8.02
CA MET A 161 10.31 17.51 -8.12
C MET A 161 10.18 16.28 -7.23
N SER A 162 9.69 16.44 -5.99
CA SER A 162 9.42 15.31 -5.08
C SER A 162 8.36 14.38 -5.65
N ALA A 163 7.28 14.95 -6.19
CA ALA A 163 6.21 14.21 -6.88
C ALA A 163 6.77 13.39 -8.05
N LYS A 164 7.55 14.01 -8.95
CA LYS A 164 8.18 13.32 -10.08
C LYS A 164 9.11 12.18 -9.64
N ARG A 165 9.91 12.42 -8.60
CA ARG A 165 10.85 11.42 -8.05
C ARG A 165 10.14 10.22 -7.45
N PHE A 166 9.09 10.45 -6.66
CA PHE A 166 8.28 9.40 -6.08
C PHE A 166 7.52 8.64 -7.18
N ALA A 167 6.86 9.36 -8.09
CA ALA A 167 6.10 8.76 -9.18
C ALA A 167 6.96 7.89 -10.09
N SER A 168 8.15 8.36 -10.49
CA SER A 168 9.08 7.59 -11.33
C SER A 168 9.51 6.28 -10.66
N ARG A 169 9.79 6.30 -9.36
CA ARG A 169 10.16 5.11 -8.57
C ARG A 169 9.03 4.10 -8.50
N VAL A 170 7.83 4.55 -8.15
CA VAL A 170 6.65 3.68 -8.09
C VAL A 170 6.33 3.13 -9.50
N ALA A 171 6.33 3.97 -10.52
CA ALA A 171 6.05 3.56 -11.90
C ALA A 171 7.03 2.52 -12.46
N GLY A 172 8.31 2.62 -12.12
CA GLY A 172 9.32 1.66 -12.57
C GLY A 172 9.31 0.33 -11.81
N SER A 173 8.68 0.27 -10.63
CA SER A 173 8.77 -0.89 -9.72
C SER A 173 7.43 -1.55 -9.41
N CYS A 174 6.30 -0.95 -9.78
CA CYS A 174 4.98 -1.39 -9.37
C CYS A 174 4.05 -1.70 -10.54
N ASP A 175 3.14 -2.64 -10.31
CA ASP A 175 1.93 -2.80 -11.11
C ASP A 175 0.82 -1.86 -10.61
N PHE A 176 0.00 -1.35 -11.51
CA PHE A 176 -1.09 -0.43 -11.19
C PHE A 176 -2.43 -1.14 -11.33
N ILE A 177 -3.14 -1.30 -10.22
CA ILE A 177 -4.40 -2.04 -10.16
C ILE A 177 -5.50 -1.14 -9.62
N GLU A 178 -6.50 -0.89 -10.45
CA GLU A 178 -7.75 -0.27 -10.01
C GLU A 178 -8.66 -1.34 -9.41
N ILE A 179 -9.12 -1.11 -8.18
CA ILE A 179 -10.14 -1.93 -7.52
C ILE A 179 -11.47 -1.20 -7.66
N THR A 180 -12.31 -1.74 -8.54
CA THR A 180 -13.68 -1.29 -8.77
C THR A 180 -14.66 -2.21 -8.06
N ALA A 181 -15.80 -1.67 -7.66
CA ALA A 181 -16.97 -2.43 -7.26
C ALA A 181 -18.22 -1.59 -7.56
N ASP A 182 -19.41 -2.17 -7.46
CA ASP A 182 -20.66 -1.43 -7.68
C ASP A 182 -21.04 -0.58 -6.45
N HIS A 183 -20.78 -1.09 -5.24
CA HIS A 183 -21.10 -0.39 -3.99
C HIS A 183 -19.94 -0.34 -3.00
N ASP A 184 -20.01 0.58 -2.03
CA ASP A 184 -19.13 0.56 -0.88
C ASP A 184 -19.39 -0.73 -0.08
N LEU A 185 -18.38 -1.59 -0.01
CA LEU A 185 -18.50 -2.90 0.62
C LEU A 185 -18.64 -2.79 2.14
N ARG A 186 -18.10 -1.72 2.76
CA ARG A 186 -18.27 -1.44 4.20
C ARG A 186 -19.73 -1.12 4.53
N ILE A 187 -20.41 -0.39 3.63
CA ILE A 187 -21.82 -0.01 3.79
C ILE A 187 -22.74 -1.19 3.44
N LYS A 188 -22.52 -1.83 2.28
CA LYS A 188 -23.38 -2.90 1.76
C LYS A 188 -23.53 -4.07 2.71
N HIS A 189 -22.47 -4.45 3.41
CA HIS A 189 -22.47 -5.68 4.21
C HIS A 189 -22.78 -5.44 5.68
N GLY A 190 -22.90 -4.18 6.15
CA GLY A 190 -23.24 -3.82 7.54
C GLY A 190 -22.28 -4.32 8.63
N ASN A 191 -21.35 -5.21 8.28
CA ASN A 191 -20.38 -5.86 9.13
C ASN A 191 -19.05 -5.96 8.37
N PRO A 192 -17.95 -5.41 8.90
CA PRO A 192 -16.66 -5.43 8.24
C PRO A 192 -16.09 -6.85 8.01
N ARG A 193 -16.66 -7.90 8.64
CA ARG A 193 -16.29 -9.31 8.43
C ARG A 193 -16.81 -9.92 7.12
N ALA A 194 -17.82 -9.33 6.51
CA ALA A 194 -18.46 -9.87 5.31
C ALA A 194 -17.78 -9.42 4.00
N PHE A 195 -16.57 -8.85 4.08
CA PHE A 195 -15.67 -8.63 2.94
C PHE A 195 -15.29 -9.92 2.17
N PHE A 196 -15.65 -11.08 2.72
CA PHE A 196 -15.38 -12.43 2.22
C PHE A 196 -15.86 -12.71 0.78
N ILE A 197 -16.79 -11.92 0.21
CA ILE A 197 -17.43 -12.26 -1.07
C ILE A 197 -17.68 -10.99 -1.91
N CYS A 198 -16.64 -10.27 -2.37
CA CYS A 198 -16.85 -9.32 -3.47
C CYS A 198 -15.57 -8.90 -4.21
N CYS A 199 -14.72 -9.85 -4.56
CA CYS A 199 -13.79 -9.69 -5.67
C CYS A 199 -13.85 -10.94 -6.57
N THR A 200 -15.06 -11.46 -6.81
CA THR A 200 -15.27 -12.35 -7.95
C THR A 200 -15.38 -11.47 -9.18
N LEU A 201 -14.46 -11.68 -10.12
CA LEU A 201 -14.55 -11.28 -11.51
C LEU A 201 -16.03 -11.31 -11.96
N SER A 202 -16.61 -10.14 -12.23
CA SER A 202 -17.80 -10.06 -13.07
C SER A 202 -17.37 -10.53 -14.45
N SER A 203 -17.62 -11.81 -14.69
CA SER A 203 -17.68 -12.38 -16.01
C SER A 203 -18.73 -11.60 -16.80
N GLY A 204 -18.27 -10.78 -17.74
CA GLY A 204 -19.14 -10.15 -18.73
C GLY A 204 -19.49 -8.67 -18.51
N HIS A 205 -18.55 -7.83 -18.09
CA HIS A 205 -18.31 -6.47 -18.63
C HIS A 205 -17.12 -5.83 -17.86
N GLU A 206 -16.02 -5.59 -18.58
CA GLU A 206 -14.84 -4.79 -18.21
C GLU A 206 -14.07 -5.19 -16.92
N GLY A 207 -13.35 -6.31 -17.03
CA GLY A 207 -12.30 -6.69 -16.08
C GLY A 207 -11.00 -5.91 -16.29
N PHE A 208 -10.37 -5.52 -15.18
CA PHE A 208 -8.96 -5.17 -15.02
C PHE A 208 -8.29 -4.38 -16.17
N ARG A 209 -8.07 -3.07 -15.94
CA ARG A 209 -7.16 -2.27 -16.78
C ARG A 209 -5.77 -2.21 -16.14
N GLN A 210 -4.89 -3.15 -16.51
CA GLN A 210 -3.46 -2.92 -16.36
C GLN A 210 -3.09 -1.86 -17.40
N GLN A 211 -2.88 -0.62 -16.96
CA GLN A 211 -2.32 0.39 -17.86
C GLN A 211 -0.83 0.07 -18.02
N SER A 212 -0.45 -0.43 -19.20
CA SER A 212 0.87 -0.13 -19.74
C SER A 212 1.01 1.39 -19.72
N ILE A 213 2.12 1.87 -19.16
CA ILE A 213 2.53 3.26 -19.33
C ILE A 213 2.76 3.39 -20.84
N GLU A 214 1.76 3.89 -21.58
CA GLU A 214 2.03 4.44 -22.90
C GLU A 214 3.03 5.57 -22.68
N GLU A 215 4.29 5.31 -23.01
CA GLU A 215 5.24 6.37 -23.34
C GLU A 215 4.63 7.15 -24.51
N LYS A 216 3.76 8.12 -24.22
CA LYS A 216 3.61 9.24 -25.12
C LYS A 216 4.91 10.03 -24.97
N PRO A 217 5.77 10.07 -26.01
CA PRO A 217 6.89 10.99 -25.98
C PRO A 217 6.31 12.37 -25.68
N LEU A 218 6.99 13.11 -24.80
CA LEU A 218 6.79 14.54 -24.67
C LEU A 218 7.10 15.16 -26.04
N ASN A 219 6.09 15.17 -26.92
CA ASN A 219 6.19 15.87 -28.19
C ASN A 219 6.26 17.35 -27.85
N ASN A 220 7.48 17.82 -28.05
CA ASN A 220 8.02 19.12 -27.78
C ASN A 220 7.49 20.07 -28.86
N THR A 221 6.24 20.52 -28.75
CA THR A 221 5.71 21.67 -29.51
C THR A 221 4.29 21.97 -29.03
N GLN A 222 4.18 22.86 -28.04
CA GLN A 222 3.03 23.70 -27.66
C GLN A 222 3.07 23.93 -26.15
N ASN A 223 4.03 24.75 -25.70
CA ASN A 223 3.94 25.59 -24.51
C ASN A 223 5.19 26.50 -24.46
N GLN A 224 5.35 27.30 -25.51
CA GLN A 224 6.08 28.56 -25.46
C GLN A 224 5.04 29.68 -25.60
N SER A 225 4.26 29.90 -24.54
CA SER A 225 3.42 31.11 -24.40
C SER A 225 2.84 31.22 -22.99
N VAL A 226 3.65 31.02 -21.95
CA VAL A 226 3.27 31.41 -20.56
C VAL A 226 4.52 31.80 -19.78
N TYR A 227 5.46 32.55 -20.38
CA TYR A 227 6.55 33.21 -19.65
C TYR A 227 7.04 34.41 -20.47
N GLN A 228 6.34 35.54 -20.37
CA GLN A 228 6.88 36.88 -20.56
C GLN A 228 5.84 37.91 -20.09
N GLU A 229 6.35 38.98 -19.49
CA GLU A 229 5.63 40.17 -18.96
C GLU A 229 5.12 40.07 -17.52
N GLU A 230 6.00 40.36 -16.55
CA GLU A 230 5.87 41.60 -15.77
C GLU A 230 7.28 42.07 -15.39
N GLY A 231 7.64 43.26 -15.86
CA GLY A 231 8.96 43.86 -15.74
C GLY A 231 8.99 45.18 -16.47
N ASN A 232 8.18 46.14 -15.99
CA ASN A 232 8.46 47.57 -16.08
C ASN A 232 7.69 48.29 -14.96
#